data_AF-A0A536GTM5-F1
#
_entry.id   AF-A0A536GTM5-F1
#
_cell.length_a   1.000
_cell.length_b   1.000
_cell.length_c   1.000
_cell.angle_alpha   90.00
_cell.angle_beta   90.00
_cell.angle_gamma   90.00
#
_symmetry.space_group_name_H-M   'P 1'
#
loop_
_entity.id
_entity.type
_entity.pdbx_description
1 polymer ?
#
loop_
_entity_poly.entity_id
_entity_poly.type
_entity_poly.pdbx_seq_one_letter_code
_entity_poly.pdbx_strand_id
1 'polypeptide(L)'
;MATTLTDRTTTVDLDARRSEIVAQAEAAGLRLVRFLYCDNDGIIRGKSSGMSGLIDRLESGIGLSVAMQAFTMLDHLASVDGMGPVGEIRLVPDPTTFTVAPYAPHTGTVLVDMQTLDGQPYAADGRAFLKRMI
;
A
#
# COMPACT_ATOMS: atom_id res chain seq x y z
N MET A 1 25.93 -28.26 14.38
CA MET A 1 24.76 -28.72 13.60
C MET A 1 23.84 -27.53 13.43
N ALA A 2 23.87 -26.88 12.27
CA ALA A 2 23.02 -25.74 11.95
C ALA A 2 21.74 -26.27 11.29
N THR A 3 20.61 -26.09 11.96
CA THR A 3 19.28 -26.43 11.44
C THR A 3 18.93 -25.43 10.35
N THR A 4 18.95 -25.88 9.10
CA THR A 4 18.40 -25.17 7.96
C THR A 4 16.88 -25.06 8.11
N LEU A 5 16.39 -23.88 8.50
CA LEU A 5 15.00 -23.50 8.33
C LEU A 5 14.75 -23.37 6.82
N THR A 6 14.09 -24.36 6.24
CA THR A 6 13.62 -24.31 4.87
C THR A 6 12.56 -23.21 4.76
N ASP A 7 12.93 -22.09 4.17
CA ASP A 7 12.01 -21.03 3.76
C ASP A 7 11.03 -21.61 2.72
N ARG A 8 9.80 -21.88 3.15
CA ARG A 8 8.69 -22.23 2.27
C ARG A 8 7.99 -20.94 1.90
N THR A 9 8.60 -20.13 1.03
CA THR A 9 7.88 -19.07 0.35
C THR A 9 6.88 -19.75 -0.60
N THR A 10 5.64 -19.89 -0.14
CA THR A 10 4.52 -20.25 -1.00
C THR A 10 4.38 -19.12 -2.00
N THR A 11 4.75 -19.34 -3.26
CA THR A 11 4.62 -18.34 -4.32
C THR A 11 3.13 -18.06 -4.51
N VAL A 12 2.63 -16.99 -3.90
CA VAL A 12 1.27 -16.53 -4.11
C VAL A 12 1.19 -16.03 -5.55
N ASP A 13 0.30 -16.64 -6.33
CA ASP A 13 -0.08 -16.10 -7.63
C ASP A 13 -0.81 -14.77 -7.39
N LEU A 14 -0.09 -13.67 -7.61
CA LEU A 14 -0.60 -12.34 -7.34
C LEU A 14 -1.76 -11.97 -8.27
N ASP A 15 -1.78 -12.49 -9.50
CA ASP A 15 -2.84 -12.15 -10.47
C ASP A 15 -4.14 -12.87 -10.12
N ALA A 16 -4.03 -14.14 -9.72
CA ALA A 16 -5.14 -14.87 -9.13
C ALA A 16 -5.65 -14.15 -7.87
N ARG A 17 -4.73 -13.72 -6.98
CA ARG A 17 -5.11 -13.06 -5.73
C ARG A 17 -5.80 -11.71 -5.95
N ARG A 18 -5.35 -10.91 -6.91
CA ARG A 18 -6.01 -9.64 -7.28
C ARG A 18 -7.42 -9.89 -7.81
N SER A 19 -7.59 -10.90 -8.65
CA SER A 19 -8.91 -11.31 -9.17
C SER A 19 -9.86 -11.76 -8.05
N GLU A 20 -9.36 -12.53 -7.08
CA GLU A 20 -10.12 -12.93 -5.88
C GLU A 20 -10.56 -11.72 -5.04
N ILE A 21 -9.70 -10.71 -4.88
CA ILE A 21 -10.04 -9.47 -4.15
C ILE A 21 -11.19 -8.75 -4.84
N VAL A 22 -11.17 -8.63 -6.16
CA VAL A 22 -12.25 -7.99 -6.92
C VAL A 22 -13.57 -8.73 -6.71
N ALA A 23 -13.57 -10.06 -6.86
CA ALA A 23 -14.76 -10.88 -6.63
C ALA A 23 -15.27 -10.77 -5.17
N GLN A 24 -14.38 -10.78 -4.18
CA GLN A 24 -14.73 -10.60 -2.78
C GLN A 24 -15.33 -9.21 -2.52
N ALA A 25 -14.76 -8.17 -3.12
CA ALA A 25 -15.25 -6.80 -3.00
C ALA A 25 -16.63 -6.60 -3.65
N GLU A 26 -16.88 -7.22 -4.80
CA GLU A 26 -18.18 -7.24 -5.45
C GLU A 26 -19.23 -7.96 -4.60
N ALA A 27 -18.91 -9.17 -4.11
CA ALA A 27 -19.80 -9.96 -3.25
C ALA A 27 -20.14 -9.24 -1.93
N ALA A 28 -19.19 -8.50 -1.36
CA ALA A 28 -19.40 -7.68 -0.17
C ALA A 28 -20.10 -6.34 -0.46
N GLY A 29 -20.45 -6.06 -1.72
CA GLY A 29 -21.11 -4.83 -2.13
C GLY A 29 -20.27 -3.58 -1.87
N LEU A 30 -18.95 -3.67 -2.02
CA LEU A 30 -18.06 -2.53 -1.81
C LEU A 30 -18.26 -1.47 -2.90
N ARG A 31 -18.03 -0.22 -2.53
CA ARG A 31 -18.03 0.93 -3.44
C ARG A 31 -16.63 1.51 -3.59
N LEU A 32 -15.83 1.43 -2.53
CA LEU A 32 -14.48 2.00 -2.44
C LEU A 32 -13.54 1.02 -1.75
N VAL A 33 -12.31 0.92 -2.25
CA VAL A 33 -11.20 0.25 -1.57
C VAL A 33 -10.12 1.28 -1.28
N ARG A 34 -9.71 1.37 -0.01
CA ARG A 34 -8.69 2.30 0.47
C ARG A 34 -7.31 1.63 0.45
N PHE A 35 -6.34 2.31 -0.14
CA PHE A 35 -4.94 1.94 -0.25
C PHE A 35 -4.20 2.72 0.83
N LEU A 36 -3.92 2.06 1.95
CA LEU A 36 -3.51 2.70 3.20
C LEU A 36 -2.02 2.49 3.48
N TYR A 37 -1.36 3.55 3.92
CA TYR A 37 0.01 3.56 4.43
C TYR A 37 0.08 4.36 5.73
N CYS A 38 1.16 4.18 6.47
CA CYS A 38 1.51 5.02 7.61
C CYS A 38 2.62 5.98 7.16
N ASP A 39 2.40 7.27 7.35
CA ASP A 39 3.45 8.28 7.18
C ASP A 39 4.49 8.21 8.29
N ASN A 40 5.63 8.87 8.08
CA ASN A 40 6.68 9.04 9.09
C ASN A 40 6.26 9.87 10.31
N ASP A 41 5.18 10.65 10.20
CA ASP A 41 4.56 11.31 11.36
C ASP A 41 3.72 10.33 12.22
N GLY A 42 3.42 9.13 11.71
CA GLY A 42 2.59 8.13 12.39
C GLY A 42 1.11 8.19 12.03
N ILE A 43 0.70 9.04 11.07
CA ILE A 43 -0.68 9.15 10.61
C ILE A 43 -0.96 8.13 9.50
N ILE A 44 -2.11 7.45 9.60
CA ILE A 44 -2.60 6.59 8.52
C ILE A 44 -3.24 7.45 7.43
N ARG A 45 -2.64 7.43 6.24
CA ARG A 45 -3.15 8.12 5.05
C ARG A 45 -3.34 7.13 3.91
N GLY A 46 -3.92 7.60 2.82
CA GLY A 46 -4.17 6.73 1.68
C GLY A 46 -4.89 7.40 0.54
N LYS A 47 -5.08 6.61 -0.51
CA LYS A 47 -5.95 6.94 -1.65
C LYS A 47 -7.00 5.86 -1.80
N SER A 48 -8.06 6.13 -2.55
CA SER A 48 -9.12 5.14 -2.78
C SER A 48 -9.32 4.88 -4.25
N SER A 49 -9.64 3.64 -4.60
CA SER A 49 -10.17 3.27 -5.92
C SER A 49 -11.65 2.92 -5.80
N GLY A 50 -12.42 3.30 -6.82
CA GLY A 50 -13.76 2.76 -7.01
C GLY A 50 -13.70 1.36 -7.63
N MET A 51 -14.79 0.60 -7.54
CA MET A 51 -14.84 -0.78 -8.04
C MET A 51 -14.44 -0.91 -9.52
N SER A 52 -14.86 0.03 -10.37
CA SER A 52 -14.59 -0.03 -11.82
C SER A 52 -13.11 0.05 -12.19
N GLY A 53 -12.27 0.64 -11.33
CA GLY A 53 -10.82 0.72 -11.54
C GLY A 53 -10.04 -0.09 -10.52
N LEU A 54 -10.68 -0.97 -9.76
CA LEU A 54 -10.03 -1.67 -8.66
C LEU A 54 -8.91 -2.57 -9.17
N ILE A 55 -9.16 -3.38 -10.21
CA ILE A 55 -8.16 -4.29 -10.78
C ILE A 55 -6.92 -3.52 -11.27
N ASP A 56 -7.12 -2.46 -12.04
CA ASP A 56 -6.04 -1.60 -12.55
C ASP A 56 -5.19 -1.01 -11.41
N ARG A 57 -5.80 -0.67 -10.27
CA ARG A 57 -5.08 -0.13 -9.09
C ARG A 57 -4.43 -1.22 -8.25
N LEU A 58 -4.98 -2.44 -8.25
CA LEU A 58 -4.33 -3.60 -7.65
C LEU A 58 -3.07 -4.03 -8.42
N GLU A 59 -3.03 -3.79 -9.73
CA GLU A 59 -1.89 -4.07 -10.59
C GLU A 59 -0.87 -2.93 -10.61
N SER A 60 -1.32 -1.71 -10.94
CA SER A 60 -0.42 -0.57 -11.15
C SER A 60 -0.07 0.20 -9.87
N GLY A 61 -0.83 0.02 -8.80
CA GLY A 61 -0.81 0.89 -7.62
C GLY A 61 -1.39 2.28 -7.89
N ILE A 62 -1.13 3.22 -6.96
CA ILE A 62 -1.58 4.61 -7.07
C ILE A 62 -0.40 5.56 -6.82
N GLY A 63 -0.22 6.56 -7.69
CA GLY A 63 0.85 7.55 -7.52
C GLY A 63 0.65 8.40 -6.26
N LEU A 64 1.72 8.76 -5.57
CA LEU A 64 1.74 9.63 -4.39
C LEU A 64 2.92 10.59 -4.48
N SER A 65 2.74 11.85 -4.09
CA SER A 65 3.86 12.80 -4.05
C SER A 65 4.88 12.38 -3.00
N VAL A 66 6.17 12.52 -3.33
CA VAL A 66 7.29 12.27 -2.39
C VAL A 66 7.20 13.17 -1.14
N ALA A 67 6.53 14.33 -1.24
CA ALA A 67 6.34 15.26 -0.13
C ALA A 67 5.58 14.67 1.06
N MET A 68 4.76 13.64 0.85
CA MET A 68 3.86 13.12 1.89
C MET A 68 4.64 12.58 3.09
N GLN A 69 5.81 11.96 2.86
CA GLN A 69 6.67 11.48 3.94
C GLN A 69 7.37 12.58 4.76
N ALA A 70 7.25 13.85 4.35
CA ALA A 70 7.76 15.01 5.07
C ALA A 70 6.66 15.85 5.74
N PHE A 71 5.39 15.42 5.69
CA PHE A 71 4.35 16.05 6.49
C PHE A 71 4.57 15.74 7.98
N THR A 72 4.30 16.75 8.79
CA THR A 72 4.29 16.63 10.25
C THR A 72 2.87 16.32 10.73
N MET A 73 2.75 15.90 11.99
CA MET A 73 1.47 15.67 12.68
C MET A 73 0.47 16.83 12.62
N LEU A 74 0.94 18.06 12.35
CA LEU A 74 0.12 19.26 12.25
C LEU A 74 -0.22 19.63 10.79
N ASP A 75 -0.06 18.68 9.86
CA ASP A 75 -0.23 18.86 8.41
C ASP A 75 0.62 20.00 7.81
N HIS A 76 1.77 20.28 8.42
CA HIS A 76 2.79 21.19 7.88
C HIS A 76 3.86 20.38 7.14
N LEU A 77 4.18 20.77 5.90
CA LEU A 77 5.27 20.19 5.12
C LEU A 77 6.62 20.65 5.68
N ALA A 78 7.36 19.75 6.31
CA ALA A 78 8.71 20.03 6.80
C ALA A 78 9.69 20.21 5.63
N SER A 79 10.71 21.04 5.83
CA SER A 79 11.79 21.17 4.87
C SER A 79 12.74 19.98 4.99
N VAL A 80 12.53 18.98 4.14
CA VAL A 80 13.37 17.78 4.03
C VAL A 80 13.90 17.72 2.60
N ASP A 81 15.22 17.56 2.46
CA ASP A 81 15.85 17.49 1.14
C ASP A 81 15.29 16.32 0.31
N GLY A 82 15.00 16.58 -0.96
CA GLY A 82 14.38 15.60 -1.86
C GLY A 82 12.89 15.26 -1.61
N MET A 83 12.24 15.82 -0.58
CA MET A 83 10.81 15.58 -0.28
C MET A 83 9.96 16.84 -0.48
N GLY A 84 10.18 17.51 -1.61
CA GLY A 84 9.41 18.68 -2.04
C GLY A 84 8.19 18.33 -2.91
N PRO A 85 7.49 19.34 -3.45
CA PRO A 85 6.27 19.13 -4.24
C PRO A 85 6.49 18.49 -5.61
N VAL A 86 7.74 18.24 -6.00
CA VAL A 86 8.12 17.68 -7.30
C VAL A 86 8.51 16.22 -7.12
N GLY A 87 7.92 15.35 -7.97
CA GLY A 87 8.20 13.92 -7.98
C GLY A 87 7.10 13.09 -7.35
N GLU A 88 7.09 11.82 -7.72
CA GLU A 88 6.12 10.84 -7.24
C GLU A 88 6.78 9.48 -6.94
N ILE A 89 6.10 8.74 -6.07
CA ILE A 89 6.30 7.33 -5.77
C ILE A 89 5.00 6.58 -6.08
N ARG A 90 5.05 5.25 -6.08
CA ARG A 90 3.89 4.38 -6.25
C ARG A 90 3.53 3.74 -4.92
N LEU A 91 2.25 3.84 -4.55
CA LEU A 91 1.63 3.02 -3.52
C LEU A 91 1.28 1.68 -4.14
N VAL A 92 2.11 0.67 -3.88
CA VAL A 92 1.97 -0.68 -4.42
C VAL A 92 1.21 -1.52 -3.39
N PRO A 93 -0.01 -1.99 -3.70
CA PRO A 93 -0.81 -2.77 -2.76
C PRO A 93 -0.21 -4.14 -2.49
N ASP A 94 -0.35 -4.57 -1.26
CA ASP A 94 -0.05 -5.93 -0.81
C ASP A 94 -1.34 -6.76 -0.80
N PRO A 95 -1.61 -7.60 -1.82
CA PRO A 95 -2.89 -8.30 -1.99
C PRO A 95 -3.23 -9.26 -0.83
N THR A 96 -2.23 -9.64 -0.04
CA THR A 96 -2.44 -10.50 1.13
C THR A 96 -3.12 -9.79 2.29
N THR A 97 -3.16 -8.45 2.27
CA THR A 97 -3.67 -7.61 3.36
C THR A 97 -5.08 -7.08 3.14
N PHE A 98 -5.72 -7.42 2.02
CA PHE A 98 -7.06 -6.95 1.72
C PHE A 98 -8.06 -7.41 2.80
N THR A 99 -8.87 -6.47 3.28
CA THR A 99 -9.94 -6.74 4.22
C THR A 99 -11.17 -5.87 3.94
N VAL A 100 -12.35 -6.42 4.20
CA VAL A 100 -13.60 -5.67 4.22
C VAL A 100 -13.67 -4.93 5.55
N ALA A 101 -13.84 -3.61 5.53
CA ALA A 101 -13.79 -2.79 6.73
C ALA A 101 -15.01 -3.09 7.63
N PRO A 102 -14.81 -3.54 8.89
CA PRO A 102 -15.90 -4.02 9.74
C PRO A 102 -16.88 -2.92 10.16
N TYR A 103 -16.43 -1.67 10.22
CA TYR A 103 -17.20 -0.53 10.73
C TYR A 103 -17.34 0.62 9.72
N ALA A 104 -17.04 0.36 8.44
CA ALA A 104 -17.21 1.31 7.36
C ALA A 104 -17.97 0.64 6.21
N PRO A 105 -19.30 0.81 6.13
CA PRO A 105 -20.13 0.16 5.11
C PRO A 105 -19.59 0.39 3.70
N HIS A 106 -19.69 -0.63 2.86
CA HIS A 106 -19.27 -0.61 1.45
C HIS A 106 -17.79 -0.19 1.24
N THR A 107 -16.93 -0.39 2.23
CA THR A 107 -15.52 -0.03 2.18
C THR A 107 -14.62 -1.25 2.40
N GLY A 108 -13.61 -1.39 1.54
CA GLY A 108 -12.49 -2.30 1.75
C GLY A 108 -11.21 -1.53 2.04
N THR A 109 -10.19 -2.21 2.56
CA THR A 109 -8.86 -1.64 2.77
C THR A 109 -7.79 -2.62 2.34
N VAL A 110 -6.69 -2.11 1.81
CA VAL A 110 -5.48 -2.85 1.50
C VAL A 110 -4.28 -2.03 1.97
N LEU A 111 -3.29 -2.67 2.57
CA LEU A 111 -2.04 -2.01 2.92
C LEU A 111 -1.15 -1.91 1.68
N VAL A 112 -0.34 -0.86 1.62
CA VAL A 112 0.58 -0.63 0.51
C VAL A 112 2.01 -0.53 1.01
N ASP A 113 2.95 -0.96 0.17
CA ASP A 113 4.34 -0.54 0.24
C ASP A 113 4.54 0.65 -0.71
N MET A 114 5.61 1.42 -0.52
CA MET A 114 5.97 2.53 -1.38
C MET A 114 7.18 2.17 -2.23
N GLN A 115 7.08 2.44 -3.52
CA GLN A 115 8.18 2.22 -4.47
C GLN A 115 8.48 3.47 -5.27
N THR A 116 9.75 3.65 -5.64
CA THR A 116 10.14 4.63 -6.66
C THR A 116 9.51 4.26 -8.01
N LEU A 117 9.56 5.17 -8.97
CA LEU A 117 9.06 4.91 -10.32
C LEU A 117 9.83 3.79 -11.04
N ASP A 118 11.06 3.52 -10.62
CA ASP A 118 11.89 2.41 -11.12
C ASP A 118 11.59 1.08 -10.40
N GLY A 119 10.54 1.02 -9.58
CA GLY A 119 10.12 -0.18 -8.85
C GLY A 119 11.00 -0.55 -7.65
N GLN A 120 11.90 0.34 -7.23
CA GLN A 120 12.73 0.10 -6.04
C GLN A 120 11.99 0.50 -4.76
N PRO A 121 12.20 -0.18 -3.62
CA PRO A 121 11.62 0.26 -2.35
C PRO A 121 11.98 1.71 -2.03
N TYR A 122 10.98 2.52 -1.69
CA TYR A 122 11.22 3.91 -1.34
C TYR A 122 11.92 3.99 0.02
N ALA A 123 12.95 4.85 0.13
CA ALA A 123 13.79 4.91 1.32
C ALA A 123 13.05 5.33 2.59
N ALA A 124 11.97 6.10 2.44
CA ALA A 124 11.14 6.57 3.55
C ALA A 124 9.89 5.70 3.78
N ASP A 125 9.85 4.48 3.24
CA ASP A 125 8.79 3.52 3.54
C ASP A 125 9.07 2.75 4.83
N GLY A 126 8.34 3.08 5.89
CA GLY A 126 8.41 2.38 7.18
C GLY A 126 8.01 0.91 7.11
N ARG A 127 7.04 0.53 6.26
CA ARG A 127 6.56 -0.85 6.12
C ARG A 127 7.60 -1.70 5.40
N ALA A 128 8.15 -1.23 4.29
CA ALA A 128 9.22 -1.94 3.60
C ALA A 128 10.49 -2.04 4.44
N PHE A 129 10.80 -1.04 5.28
CA PHE A 129 11.88 -1.16 6.28
C PHE A 129 11.61 -2.30 7.25
N LEU A 130 10.42 -2.35 7.87
CA LEU A 130 10.06 -3.38 8.84
C LEU A 130 10.14 -4.79 8.23
N LYS A 131 9.60 -4.99 7.02
CA LYS A 131 9.64 -6.27 6.30
C LYS A 131 11.06 -6.82 6.07
N ARG A 132 12.10 -5.97 6.07
CA ARG A 132 13.50 -6.42 5.95
C ARG A 132 14.12 -6.83 7.28
N MET A 133 13.56 -6.38 8.40
CA MET A 133 14.12 -6.58 9.74
C MET A 133 13.56 -7.82 10.44
N ILE A 134 12.41 -8.32 9.99
CA ILE A 134 11.72 -9.52 10.52
C ILE A 134 11.69 -10.61 9.44
#